data_AF-A0A928DV89-F1
#
_entry.id   AF-A0A928DV89-F1
#
_cell.length_a   1.000
_cell.length_b   1.000
_cell.length_c   1.000
_cell.angle_alpha   90.00
_cell.angle_beta   90.00
_cell.angle_gamma   90.00
#
_symmetry.space_group_name_H-M   'P 1'
#
loop_
_entity.id
_entity.type
_entity.pdbx_description
1 polymer ?
#
loop_
_entity_poly.entity_id
_entity_poly.type
_entity_poly.pdbx_seq_one_letter_code
_entity_poly.pdbx_strand_id
1 'polypeptide(L)'
;MSEVIAVRCHACRVGMKIKSEYAGKLRKCPKCGTIFEVPLQDGETKAPSPEILAELKRQAVLKRQAEQNAAARTANSTGFQEAASNAPSAEASSTPAISHGFPGNSETAISSPASQTFPSLNAEDTIHPIERPKRLEPQFRYLILDQERLLAVWQMENGWQVNDGSRLISAKRNAQILPKQGDFRFLELQLGTVDEEFRITKMRIFQLARQYSVSKIALDENEVLSTIIGAASLTRSQKSTLLQGLKKYFMRSVWADSPAIYDFLLNDDFHSSEIG
;
A
#
# COMPACT_ATOMS: atom_id res chain seq x y z
N MET A 1 2.95 45.84 -17.28
CA MET A 1 3.83 44.84 -16.61
C MET A 1 3.22 44.57 -15.25
N SER A 2 2.88 43.33 -14.91
CA SER A 2 2.29 43.02 -13.60
C SER A 2 3.35 43.13 -12.52
N GLU A 3 3.06 43.86 -11.46
CA GLU A 3 3.94 44.00 -10.29
C GLU A 3 4.06 42.66 -9.55
N VAL A 4 5.22 42.40 -8.96
CA VAL A 4 5.56 41.11 -8.34
C VAL A 4 5.98 41.37 -6.89
N ILE A 5 5.32 40.68 -5.97
CA ILE A 5 5.56 40.73 -4.53
C ILE A 5 6.44 39.53 -4.15
N ALA A 6 7.47 39.79 -3.34
CA ALA A 6 8.33 38.76 -2.78
C ALA A 6 7.75 38.25 -1.46
N VAL A 7 7.48 36.95 -1.38
CA VAL A 7 6.77 36.33 -0.27
C VAL A 7 7.56 35.13 0.25
N ARG A 8 7.65 34.96 1.57
CA ARG A 8 8.26 33.76 2.19
C ARG A 8 7.19 32.90 2.86
N CYS A 9 7.17 31.61 2.55
CA CYS A 9 6.23 30.68 3.16
C CYS A 9 6.49 30.52 4.68
N HIS A 10 5.48 30.71 5.52
CA HIS A 10 5.60 30.55 6.97
C HIS A 10 5.99 29.13 7.42
N ALA A 11 5.61 28.09 6.66
CA ALA A 11 5.88 26.70 7.04
C ALA A 11 7.29 26.24 6.64
N CYS A 12 7.72 26.49 5.39
CA CYS A 12 9.00 25.98 4.86
C CYS A 12 10.06 27.06 4.59
N ARG A 13 9.75 28.34 4.84
CA ARG A 13 10.60 29.53 4.67
C ARG A 13 11.13 29.80 3.25
N VAL A 14 10.67 29.06 2.24
CA VAL A 14 11.06 29.31 0.85
C VAL A 14 10.46 30.60 0.34
N GLY A 15 11.32 31.45 -0.24
CA GLY A 15 10.95 32.67 -0.94
C GLY A 15 10.35 32.36 -2.32
N MET A 16 9.28 33.06 -2.67
CA MET A 16 8.58 32.94 -3.95
C MET A 16 8.14 34.31 -4.44
N LYS A 17 8.09 34.45 -5.76
CA LYS A 17 7.64 35.65 -6.45
C LYS A 17 6.20 35.44 -6.89
N ILE A 18 5.28 36.28 -6.42
CA ILE A 18 3.85 36.18 -6.69
C ILE A 18 3.40 37.48 -7.34
N LYS A 19 2.55 37.42 -8.38
CA LYS A 19 1.97 38.63 -8.96
C LYS A 19 1.08 39.35 -7.94
N SER A 20 1.11 40.68 -7.92
CA SER A 20 0.33 41.50 -6.99
C SER A 20 -1.18 41.30 -7.09
N GLU A 21 -1.69 40.84 -8.23
CA GLU A 21 -3.10 40.44 -8.44
C GLU A 21 -3.60 39.31 -7.53
N TYR A 22 -2.67 38.62 -6.85
CA TYR A 22 -2.96 37.58 -5.86
C TYR A 22 -2.87 38.06 -4.41
N ALA A 23 -2.53 39.33 -4.16
CA ALA A 23 -2.56 39.89 -2.81
C ALA A 23 -3.94 39.73 -2.15
N GLY A 24 -3.98 39.34 -0.87
CA GLY A 24 -5.19 39.01 -0.11
C GLY A 24 -5.86 37.69 -0.51
N LYS A 25 -5.35 36.97 -1.51
CA LYS A 25 -5.89 35.66 -1.91
C LYS A 25 -5.11 34.52 -1.26
N LEU A 26 -5.79 33.38 -1.09
CA LEU A 26 -5.16 32.16 -0.61
C LEU A 26 -4.43 31.43 -1.73
N ARG A 27 -3.20 31.01 -1.45
CA ARG A 27 -2.34 30.26 -2.39
C ARG A 27 -1.69 29.08 -1.68
N LYS A 28 -1.35 28.06 -2.46
CA LYS A 28 -0.58 26.89 -2.00
C LYS A 28 0.90 27.13 -2.25
N CYS A 29 1.74 26.86 -1.25
CA CYS A 29 3.19 26.83 -1.43
C CYS A 29 3.57 25.71 -2.42
N PRO A 30 4.36 26.00 -3.46
CA PRO A 30 4.76 24.98 -4.45
C PRO A 30 5.70 23.91 -3.87
N LYS A 31 6.35 24.17 -2.73
CA LYS A 31 7.28 23.22 -2.10
C LYS A 31 6.59 22.29 -1.09
N CYS A 32 5.84 22.85 -0.14
CA CYS A 32 5.25 22.07 0.96
C CYS A 32 3.74 21.91 0.89
N GLY A 33 3.05 22.57 -0.05
CA GLY A 33 1.60 22.48 -0.20
C GLY A 33 0.77 23.29 0.80
N THR A 34 1.40 23.91 1.82
CA THR A 34 0.71 24.73 2.83
C THR A 34 -0.07 25.88 2.18
N ILE A 35 -1.32 26.06 2.61
CA ILE A 35 -2.17 27.17 2.19
C ILE A 35 -1.85 28.39 3.06
N PHE A 36 -1.62 29.53 2.43
CA PHE A 36 -1.35 30.80 3.11
C PHE A 36 -2.00 31.97 2.36
N GLU A 37 -2.21 33.08 3.05
CA GLU A 37 -2.70 34.32 2.47
C GLU A 37 -1.53 35.18 1.96
N VAL A 38 -1.63 35.66 0.72
CA VAL A 38 -0.60 36.50 0.12
C VAL A 38 -0.69 37.92 0.72
N PRO A 39 0.38 38.47 1.29
CA PRO A 39 0.35 39.81 1.86
C PRO A 39 0.16 40.90 0.79
N LEU A 40 -0.43 42.03 1.17
CA LEU A 40 -0.66 43.20 0.30
C LEU A 40 0.63 43.94 -0.08
N GLN A 41 1.69 43.77 0.72
CA GLN A 41 3.02 44.34 0.52
C GLN A 41 4.07 43.26 0.78
N ASP A 42 5.31 43.50 0.37
CA ASP A 42 6.43 42.60 0.65
C ASP A 42 6.54 42.34 2.16
N GLY A 43 6.46 41.07 2.57
CA GLY A 43 6.38 40.71 3.98
C GLY A 43 6.23 39.22 4.25
N GLU A 44 6.25 38.85 5.52
CA GLU A 44 6.03 37.47 5.96
C GLU A 44 4.57 37.07 5.80
N THR A 45 4.33 35.85 5.30
CA THR A 45 2.96 35.32 5.20
C THR A 45 2.42 35.05 6.59
N LYS A 46 1.23 35.58 6.90
CA LYS A 46 0.48 35.13 8.06
C LYS A 46 -0.19 33.79 7.75
N ALA A 47 -0.30 32.94 8.78
CA ALA A 47 -1.17 31.78 8.69
C ALA A 47 -2.62 32.28 8.48
N PRO A 48 -3.44 31.58 7.67
CA PRO A 48 -4.84 31.94 7.52
C PRO A 48 -5.52 31.89 8.88
N SER A 49 -6.41 32.84 9.16
CA SER A 49 -7.17 32.82 10.41
C SER A 49 -7.96 31.51 10.53
N PRO A 50 -8.18 31.00 11.76
CA PRO A 50 -8.94 29.78 11.96
C PRO A 50 -10.36 29.87 11.40
N GLU A 51 -10.94 31.08 11.35
CA GLU A 51 -12.27 31.35 10.79
C GLU A 51 -12.30 31.14 9.26
N ILE A 52 -11.30 31.63 8.54
CA ILE A 52 -11.16 31.42 7.09
C ILE A 52 -10.98 29.93 6.78
N LEU A 53 -10.20 29.23 7.59
CA LEU A 53 -9.99 27.80 7.42
C LEU A 53 -11.27 27.00 7.68
N ALA A 54 -12.06 27.39 8.69
CA ALA A 54 -13.35 26.76 8.98
C ALA A 54 -14.34 26.97 7.84
N GLU A 55 -14.40 28.16 7.26
CA GLU A 55 -15.29 28.47 6.15
C GLU A 55 -14.92 27.68 4.88
N LEU A 56 -13.63 27.56 4.56
CA LEU A 56 -13.17 26.71 3.45
C LEU A 56 -13.55 25.24 3.62
N LYS A 57 -13.46 24.72 4.85
CA LYS A 57 -13.90 23.35 5.15
C LYS A 57 -15.40 23.18 4.94
N ARG A 58 -16.21 24.16 5.37
CA ARG A 58 -17.67 24.16 5.12
C ARG A 58 -17.99 24.16 3.63
N GLN A 59 -17.33 25.02 2.86
CA GLN A 59 -17.53 25.08 1.40
C GLN A 59 -17.13 23.77 0.70
N ALA A 60 -16.05 23.12 1.13
CA ALA A 60 -15.64 21.82 0.59
C ALA A 60 -16.67 20.71 0.87
N VAL A 61 -17.26 20.69 2.06
CA VAL A 61 -18.33 19.74 2.43
C VAL A 61 -19.58 19.97 1.59
N LEU A 62 -20.03 21.22 1.46
CA LEU A 62 -21.21 21.58 0.65
C LEU A 62 -21.02 21.19 -0.82
N LYS A 63 -19.82 21.44 -1.38
CA LYS A 63 -19.51 21.05 -2.76
C LYS A 63 -19.57 19.54 -2.95
N ARG A 64 -18.98 18.77 -2.04
CA ARG A 64 -19.02 17.29 -2.09
C ARG A 64 -20.46 16.77 -1.99
N GLN A 65 -21.29 17.37 -1.14
CA GLN A 65 -22.70 17.00 -1.01
C GLN A 65 -23.50 17.33 -2.29
N ALA A 66 -23.23 18.47 -2.92
CA ALA A 66 -23.84 18.83 -4.20
C ALA A 66 -23.46 17.86 -5.32
N GLU A 67 -22.19 17.46 -5.41
CA GLU A 67 -21.70 16.45 -6.38
C GLU A 67 -22.35 15.08 -6.16
N GLN A 68 -22.48 14.65 -4.91
CA GLN A 68 -23.17 13.39 -4.55
C GLN A 68 -24.66 13.42 -4.93
N ASN A 69 -25.35 14.53 -4.66
CA ASN A 69 -26.75 14.71 -5.03
C ASN A 69 -26.95 14.73 -6.55
N ALA A 70 -26.02 15.34 -7.30
CA ALA A 70 -26.03 15.33 -8.75
C ALA A 70 -25.86 13.90 -9.31
N ALA A 71 -24.91 13.14 -8.77
CA ALA A 71 -24.67 11.75 -9.17
C ALA A 71 -25.89 10.83 -8.88
N ALA A 72 -26.54 11.00 -7.71
CA ALA A 72 -27.73 10.23 -7.35
C ALA A 72 -28.92 10.49 -8.30
N ARG A 73 -29.08 11.73 -8.78
CA ARG A 73 -30.13 12.06 -9.76
C ARG A 73 -29.90 11.39 -11.12
N THR A 74 -28.66 11.30 -11.58
CA THR A 74 -28.32 10.60 -12.83
C THR A 74 -28.60 9.10 -12.72
N ALA A 75 -28.31 8.47 -11.57
CA ALA A 75 -28.56 7.05 -11.37
C ALA A 75 -30.06 6.68 -11.45
N ASN A 76 -30.95 7.48 -10.84
CA ASN A 76 -32.39 7.23 -10.88
C ASN A 76 -33.04 7.45 -12.26
N SER A 77 -32.40 8.22 -13.14
CA SER A 77 -32.89 8.47 -14.51
C SER A 77 -32.65 7.30 -15.46
N THR A 78 -31.74 6.37 -15.15
CA THR A 78 -31.28 5.33 -16.10
C THR A 78 -32.01 3.99 -15.90
N GLY A 79 -32.85 3.88 -14.86
CA GLY A 79 -33.49 2.61 -14.45
C GLY A 79 -34.85 2.28 -15.06
N PHE A 80 -35.36 3.04 -16.05
CA PHE A 80 -36.75 2.87 -16.53
C PHE A 80 -36.91 2.54 -18.03
N GLN A 81 -35.85 2.19 -18.77
CA GLN A 81 -35.95 1.92 -20.22
C GLN A 81 -35.44 0.56 -20.73
N GLU A 82 -35.09 -0.40 -19.87
CA GLU A 82 -34.52 -1.68 -20.32
C GLU A 82 -35.36 -2.89 -19.88
N ALA A 83 -36.59 -2.95 -20.39
CA ALA A 83 -37.46 -4.12 -20.26
C ALA A 83 -38.19 -4.41 -21.58
N ALA A 84 -37.43 -4.64 -22.65
CA ALA A 84 -37.93 -5.38 -23.82
C ALA A 84 -36.76 -5.96 -24.61
N SER A 85 -36.81 -7.28 -24.83
CA SER A 85 -36.01 -8.05 -25.79
C SER A 85 -34.69 -8.61 -25.27
N ASN A 86 -34.70 -9.87 -24.80
CA ASN A 86 -33.88 -10.91 -25.43
C ASN A 86 -34.21 -12.31 -24.88
N ALA A 87 -34.62 -13.18 -25.80
CA ALA A 87 -34.85 -14.61 -25.62
C ALA A 87 -33.56 -15.41 -25.92
N PRO A 88 -33.43 -16.66 -25.43
CA PRO A 88 -32.18 -17.41 -25.47
C PRO A 88 -32.03 -18.23 -26.75
N SER A 89 -30.81 -18.34 -27.27
CA SER A 89 -30.43 -19.35 -28.26
C SER A 89 -29.33 -20.22 -27.67
N ALA A 90 -29.65 -21.51 -27.57
CA ALA A 90 -28.75 -22.59 -27.22
C ALA A 90 -28.00 -23.03 -28.48
N GLU A 91 -26.72 -23.41 -28.35
CA GLU A 91 -26.15 -24.50 -29.17
C GLU A 91 -24.78 -24.99 -28.66
N ALA A 92 -24.69 -26.32 -28.56
CA ALA A 92 -23.58 -27.26 -28.79
C ALA A 92 -22.16 -26.99 -28.21
N SER A 93 -21.62 -27.85 -27.34
CA SER A 93 -20.98 -29.17 -27.58
C SER A 93 -19.73 -29.11 -28.48
N SER A 94 -18.55 -29.43 -27.92
CA SER A 94 -17.48 -30.24 -28.53
C SER A 94 -16.25 -30.37 -27.61
N THR A 95 -16.02 -31.59 -27.13
CA THR A 95 -14.75 -32.09 -26.56
C THR A 95 -13.77 -32.40 -27.69
N PRO A 96 -12.44 -32.38 -27.44
CA PRO A 96 -11.74 -33.65 -27.59
C PRO A 96 -10.64 -33.90 -26.55
N ALA A 97 -10.47 -35.20 -26.26
CA ALA A 97 -9.39 -35.79 -25.49
C ALA A 97 -8.12 -35.91 -26.33
N ILE A 98 -6.96 -35.60 -25.74
CA ILE A 98 -5.65 -36.00 -26.26
C ILE A 98 -4.86 -36.63 -25.11
N SER A 99 -4.68 -37.95 -25.24
CA SER A 99 -3.78 -38.79 -24.47
C SER A 99 -2.41 -38.82 -25.15
N HIS A 100 -1.33 -38.50 -24.43
CA HIS A 100 0.02 -38.89 -24.79
C HIS A 100 0.75 -39.38 -23.55
N GLY A 101 1.31 -40.59 -23.65
CA GLY A 101 2.07 -41.25 -22.59
C GLY A 101 3.59 -41.26 -22.82
N PHE A 102 4.25 -41.96 -21.88
CA PHE A 102 5.64 -42.45 -21.83
C PHE A 102 6.75 -41.45 -21.44
N PRO A 103 7.94 -41.94 -21.01
CA PRO A 103 8.25 -43.07 -20.13
C PRO A 103 9.18 -42.67 -18.96
N GLY A 104 9.49 -43.62 -18.07
CA GLY A 104 10.35 -43.42 -16.90
C GLY A 104 11.85 -43.36 -17.19
N ASN A 105 12.62 -43.05 -16.14
CA ASN A 105 14.03 -43.39 -15.89
C ASN A 105 14.33 -43.04 -14.42
N SER A 106 14.59 -44.03 -13.57
CA SER A 106 15.93 -44.58 -13.23
C SER A 106 16.43 -44.02 -11.90
N GLU A 107 16.14 -44.78 -10.84
CA GLU A 107 16.76 -44.73 -9.54
C GLU A 107 18.29 -44.82 -9.67
N THR A 108 19.00 -43.89 -9.03
CA THR A 108 20.42 -44.07 -8.70
C THR A 108 20.54 -43.98 -7.19
N ALA A 109 20.73 -45.13 -6.56
CA ALA A 109 21.09 -45.27 -5.17
C ALA A 109 22.53 -44.77 -4.97
N ILE A 110 22.73 -43.82 -4.05
CA ILE A 110 24.06 -43.46 -3.54
C ILE A 110 24.00 -43.58 -2.02
N SER A 111 24.95 -44.38 -1.53
CA SER A 111 25.07 -44.88 -0.17
C SER A 111 25.44 -43.82 0.85
N SER A 112 24.81 -43.93 2.02
CA SER A 112 25.05 -43.18 3.25
C SER A 112 26.44 -43.43 3.85
N PRO A 113 27.07 -42.41 4.47
CA PRO A 113 28.05 -42.61 5.53
C PRO A 113 27.52 -42.16 6.91
N ALA A 114 27.61 -43.10 7.86
CA ALA A 114 27.81 -42.97 9.31
C ALA A 114 27.13 -41.82 10.08
N SER A 115 26.08 -42.21 10.80
CA SER A 115 25.40 -41.44 11.85
C SER A 115 26.34 -41.08 13.01
N GLN A 116 26.54 -39.79 13.23
CA GLN A 116 26.95 -39.24 14.52
C GLN A 116 25.67 -38.86 15.29
N THR A 117 25.43 -39.56 16.39
CA THR A 117 24.29 -39.33 17.29
C THR A 117 24.53 -38.05 18.09
N PHE A 118 23.98 -36.93 17.63
CA PHE A 118 23.87 -35.72 18.44
C PHE A 118 22.63 -35.80 19.34
N PRO A 119 22.70 -35.34 20.60
CA PRO A 119 21.53 -35.26 21.48
C PRO A 119 20.52 -34.27 20.88
N SER A 120 19.44 -34.85 20.33
CA SER A 120 18.31 -34.13 19.74
C SER A 120 17.56 -33.40 20.85
N LEU A 121 17.86 -32.11 21.03
CA LEU A 121 16.99 -31.16 21.74
C LEU A 121 15.77 -30.90 20.83
N ASN A 122 14.87 -31.88 20.79
CA ASN A 122 13.54 -31.72 20.20
C ASN A 122 12.70 -30.88 21.16
N ALA A 123 12.97 -29.58 21.21
CA ALA A 123 11.91 -28.64 21.54
C ALA A 123 10.91 -28.75 20.38
N GLU A 124 9.78 -29.38 20.62
CA GLU A 124 8.62 -29.36 19.74
C GLU A 124 8.14 -27.91 19.65
N ASP A 125 8.82 -27.11 18.83
CA ASP A 125 8.32 -25.83 18.32
C ASP A 125 7.04 -26.16 17.56
N THR A 126 5.94 -26.14 18.31
CA THR A 126 4.60 -26.29 17.77
C THR A 126 4.36 -25.04 16.94
N ILE A 127 4.69 -25.12 15.64
CA ILE A 127 4.49 -24.03 14.69
C ILE A 127 2.99 -23.76 14.63
N HIS A 128 2.54 -22.78 15.42
CA HIS A 128 1.16 -22.34 15.36
C HIS A 128 0.91 -21.77 13.96
N PRO A 129 -0.07 -22.32 13.21
CA PRO A 129 -0.36 -21.83 11.88
C PRO A 129 -0.78 -20.36 11.97
N ILE A 130 -0.05 -19.48 11.28
CA ILE A 130 -0.34 -18.05 11.26
C ILE A 130 -1.73 -17.85 10.65
N GLU A 131 -2.65 -17.26 11.41
CA GLU A 131 -3.99 -16.97 10.93
C GLU A 131 -3.93 -15.92 9.80
N ARG A 132 -4.59 -16.25 8.69
CA ARG A 132 -4.71 -15.35 7.54
C ARG A 132 -5.61 -14.17 7.88
N PRO A 133 -5.20 -12.92 7.57
CA PRO A 133 -6.05 -11.75 7.77
C PRO A 133 -7.32 -11.86 6.91
N LYS A 134 -8.47 -11.63 7.55
CA LYS A 134 -9.80 -11.65 6.90
C LYS A 134 -10.18 -10.28 6.34
N ARG A 135 -9.61 -9.21 6.89
CA ARG A 135 -9.87 -7.82 6.52
C ARG A 135 -8.66 -6.96 6.82
N LEU A 136 -8.48 -5.87 6.05
CA LEU A 136 -7.52 -4.83 6.37
C LEU A 136 -8.01 -4.00 7.56
N GLU A 137 -7.31 -4.14 8.68
CA GLU A 137 -7.53 -3.36 9.90
C GLU A 137 -6.78 -2.01 9.89
N PRO A 138 -7.44 -0.90 10.26
CA PRO A 138 -6.85 0.44 10.29
C PRO A 138 -5.61 0.61 11.20
N GLN A 139 -5.51 -0.23 12.23
CA GLN A 139 -4.43 -0.23 13.20
C GLN A 139 -3.13 -0.86 12.66
N PHE A 140 -3.21 -1.64 11.58
CA PHE A 140 -2.05 -2.24 10.96
C PHE A 140 -1.59 -1.42 9.75
N ARG A 141 -0.40 -1.74 9.25
CA ARG A 141 0.12 -1.22 7.99
C ARG A 141 0.38 -2.39 7.07
N TYR A 142 -0.11 -2.27 5.84
CA TYR A 142 0.02 -3.34 4.87
C TYR A 142 0.92 -2.92 3.73
N LEU A 143 1.85 -3.80 3.40
CA LEU A 143 2.83 -3.61 2.34
C LEU A 143 2.80 -4.79 1.37
N ILE A 144 3.06 -4.52 0.10
CA ILE A 144 3.30 -5.57 -0.90
C ILE A 144 4.70 -5.36 -1.47
N LEU A 145 5.55 -6.37 -1.34
CA LEU A 145 6.91 -6.39 -1.89
C LEU A 145 6.97 -7.31 -3.12
N ASP A 146 7.77 -6.92 -4.09
CA ASP A 146 8.39 -7.83 -5.06
C ASP A 146 9.78 -8.24 -4.57
N GLN A 147 10.58 -8.91 -5.40
CA GLN A 147 11.98 -9.26 -5.12
C GLN A 147 12.86 -8.04 -4.85
N GLU A 148 12.65 -6.94 -5.59
CA GLU A 148 13.58 -5.80 -5.58
C GLU A 148 12.95 -4.49 -5.12
N ARG A 149 11.61 -4.41 -5.05
CA ARG A 149 10.91 -3.14 -4.78
C ARG A 149 9.69 -3.29 -3.88
N LEU A 150 9.42 -2.23 -3.12
CA LEU A 150 8.15 -2.03 -2.44
C LEU A 150 7.12 -1.56 -3.45
N LEU A 151 6.23 -2.48 -3.83
CA LEU A 151 5.23 -2.28 -4.89
C LEU A 151 4.06 -1.45 -4.42
N ALA A 152 3.49 -1.76 -3.26
CA ALA A 152 2.29 -1.08 -2.79
C ALA A 152 2.26 -0.92 -1.27
N VAL A 153 1.55 0.11 -0.83
CA VAL A 153 1.31 0.46 0.57
C VAL A 153 -0.17 0.76 0.72
N TRP A 154 -0.82 0.16 1.71
CA TRP A 154 -2.20 0.51 2.05
C TRP A 154 -2.24 1.67 3.05
N GLN A 155 -3.11 2.65 2.79
CA GLN A 155 -3.35 3.79 3.65
C GLN A 155 -4.85 3.90 3.93
N MET A 156 -5.23 4.16 5.19
CA MET A 156 -6.63 4.18 5.62
C MET A 156 -7.53 5.11 4.78
N GLU A 157 -7.06 6.30 4.44
CA GLU A 157 -7.87 7.29 3.71
C GLU A 157 -7.85 7.10 2.19
N ASN A 158 -6.78 6.51 1.66
CA ASN A 158 -6.49 6.49 0.22
C ASN A 158 -6.54 5.07 -0.38
N GLY A 159 -6.79 4.05 0.44
CA GLY A 159 -6.70 2.65 0.08
C GLY A 159 -5.28 2.27 -0.37
N TRP A 160 -5.19 1.36 -1.33
CA TRP A 160 -3.93 0.92 -1.91
C TRP A 160 -3.28 2.00 -2.77
N GLN A 161 -2.03 2.33 -2.44
CA GLN A 161 -1.15 3.17 -3.23
C GLN A 161 -0.01 2.32 -3.80
N VAL A 162 0.18 2.37 -5.12
CA VAL A 162 1.27 1.69 -5.83
C VAL A 162 2.44 2.66 -6.01
N ASN A 163 3.66 2.14 -5.88
CA ASN A 163 4.90 2.86 -6.10
C ASN A 163 5.29 2.76 -7.57
N ASP A 164 5.27 3.89 -8.29
CA ASP A 164 5.68 3.98 -9.69
C ASP A 164 7.21 4.13 -9.88
N GLY A 165 7.97 4.06 -8.78
CA GLY A 165 9.41 4.30 -8.71
C GLY A 165 9.75 5.68 -8.14
N SER A 166 8.87 6.66 -8.32
CA SER A 166 9.06 8.03 -7.83
C SER A 166 8.09 8.41 -6.71
N ARG A 167 6.83 8.02 -6.84
CA ARG A 167 5.71 8.46 -6.01
C ARG A 167 4.76 7.31 -5.72
N LEU A 168 3.97 7.49 -4.67
CA LEU A 168 2.82 6.65 -4.37
C LEU A 168 1.60 7.23 -5.10
N ILE A 169 0.95 6.40 -5.92
CA ILE A 169 -0.26 6.77 -6.68
C ILE A 169 -1.37 5.76 -6.41
N SER A 170 -2.63 6.18 -6.50
CA SER A 170 -3.78 5.30 -6.23
C SER A 170 -3.80 4.11 -7.18
N ALA A 171 -3.80 2.89 -6.64
CA ALA A 171 -3.82 1.66 -7.43
C ALA A 171 -5.11 1.53 -8.25
N LYS A 172 -6.25 1.91 -7.66
CA LYS A 172 -7.57 1.91 -8.34
C LYS A 172 -7.60 2.76 -9.62
N ARG A 173 -6.89 3.89 -9.64
CA ARG A 173 -6.81 4.78 -10.81
C ARG A 173 -5.71 4.42 -11.80
N ASN A 174 -4.79 3.55 -11.39
CA ASN A 174 -3.59 3.20 -12.15
C ASN A 174 -3.42 1.67 -12.25
N ALA A 175 -4.53 0.94 -12.44
CA ALA A 175 -4.52 -0.51 -12.48
C ALA A 175 -3.59 -1.08 -13.57
N GLN A 176 -3.39 -0.32 -14.65
CA GLN A 176 -2.53 -0.68 -15.78
C GLN A 176 -1.05 -0.82 -15.43
N ILE A 177 -0.57 -0.20 -14.34
CA ILE A 177 0.83 -0.30 -13.93
C ILE A 177 1.10 -1.46 -12.97
N LEU A 178 0.05 -2.14 -12.51
CA LEU A 178 0.19 -3.24 -11.56
C LEU A 178 0.73 -4.48 -12.28
N PRO A 179 1.78 -5.13 -11.74
CA PRO A 179 2.32 -6.34 -12.33
C PRO A 179 1.26 -7.46 -12.27
N LYS A 180 1.05 -8.12 -13.41
CA LYS A 180 0.09 -9.24 -13.52
C LYS A 180 0.64 -10.54 -12.93
N GLN A 181 1.96 -10.67 -12.86
CA GLN A 181 2.63 -11.85 -12.32
C GLN A 181 3.93 -11.47 -11.60
N GLY A 182 4.33 -12.29 -10.62
CA GLY A 182 5.57 -12.10 -9.86
C GLY A 182 5.59 -12.94 -8.59
N ASP A 183 6.68 -12.80 -7.82
CA ASP A 183 6.81 -13.43 -6.51
C ASP A 183 6.60 -12.40 -5.41
N PHE A 184 5.34 -12.22 -5.02
CA PHE A 184 4.95 -11.14 -4.13
C PHE A 184 4.85 -11.61 -2.67
N ARG A 185 5.32 -10.76 -1.77
CA ARG A 185 5.11 -10.91 -0.32
C ARG A 185 4.12 -9.86 0.15
N PHE A 186 3.11 -10.30 0.89
CA PHE A 186 2.18 -9.43 1.59
C PHE A 186 2.58 -9.35 3.05
N LEU A 187 2.73 -8.14 3.56
CA LEU A 187 3.20 -7.90 4.92
C LEU A 187 2.14 -7.15 5.70
N GLU A 188 1.89 -7.62 6.91
CA GLU A 188 1.07 -6.98 7.93
C GLU A 188 2.00 -6.52 9.06
N LEU A 189 2.07 -5.22 9.28
CA LEU A 189 2.83 -4.60 10.36
C LEU A 189 1.85 -4.12 11.43
N GLN A 190 1.88 -4.74 12.60
CA GLN A 190 1.13 -4.30 13.76
C GLN A 190 1.87 -3.16 14.44
N LEU A 191 1.18 -2.04 14.63
CA LEU A 191 1.67 -0.91 15.39
C LEU A 191 1.09 -0.98 16.80
N GLY A 192 1.94 -0.85 17.81
CA GLY A 192 1.57 -0.71 19.21
C GLY A 192 2.15 0.57 19.80
N THR A 193 1.65 0.95 20.97
CA THR A 193 2.23 2.04 21.77
C THR A 193 3.14 1.45 22.83
N VAL A 194 4.42 1.84 22.81
CA VAL A 194 5.42 1.46 23.82
C VAL A 194 6.05 2.76 24.30
N ASP A 195 5.99 3.03 25.61
CA ASP A 195 6.50 4.27 26.21
C ASP A 195 5.94 5.55 25.53
N GLU A 196 4.64 5.58 25.26
CA GLU A 196 3.93 6.68 24.56
C GLU A 196 4.30 6.88 23.08
N GLU A 197 5.21 6.07 22.53
CA GLU A 197 5.59 6.11 21.12
C GLU A 197 4.97 4.98 20.31
N PHE A 198 4.61 5.25 19.06
CA PHE A 198 4.12 4.23 18.14
C PHE A 198 5.29 3.44 17.56
N ARG A 199 5.29 2.12 17.72
CA ARG A 199 6.34 1.21 17.23
C ARG A 199 5.75 -0.02 16.56
N ILE A 200 6.50 -0.63 15.66
CA ILE A 200 6.12 -1.93 15.09
C ILE A 200 6.39 -2.99 16.16
N THR A 201 5.32 -3.58 16.68
CA THR A 201 5.38 -4.63 17.70
C THR A 201 5.37 -6.01 17.08
N LYS A 202 4.76 -6.17 15.90
CA LYS A 202 4.67 -7.46 15.23
C LYS A 202 4.64 -7.30 13.72
N MET A 203 5.24 -8.25 13.01
CA MET A 203 5.30 -8.33 11.57
C MET A 203 4.95 -9.74 11.13
N ARG A 204 3.98 -9.86 10.23
CA ARG A 204 3.59 -11.12 9.59
C ARG A 204 3.80 -11.04 8.10
N ILE A 205 4.29 -12.13 7.52
CA ILE A 205 4.67 -12.23 6.11
C ILE A 205 3.93 -13.39 5.47
N PHE A 206 3.25 -13.08 4.37
CA PHE A 206 2.41 -14.01 3.63
C PHE A 206 2.84 -14.08 2.16
N GLN A 207 2.76 -15.27 1.57
CA GLN A 207 2.90 -15.49 0.14
C GLN A 207 1.60 -15.10 -0.56
N LEU A 208 1.68 -14.26 -1.59
CA LEU A 208 0.57 -14.06 -2.51
C LEU A 208 0.65 -15.02 -3.70
N ALA A 209 -0.49 -15.30 -4.32
CA ALA A 209 -0.56 -16.03 -5.58
C ALA A 209 0.29 -15.35 -6.66
N ARG A 210 0.97 -16.16 -7.47
CA ARG A 210 1.93 -15.65 -8.47
C ARG A 210 1.28 -14.84 -9.58
N GLN A 211 -0.01 -15.05 -9.84
CA GLN A 211 -0.74 -14.39 -10.92
C GLN A 211 -1.94 -13.62 -10.36
N TYR A 212 -2.17 -12.43 -10.92
CA TYR A 212 -3.31 -11.54 -10.67
C TYR A 212 -3.51 -11.06 -9.22
N SER A 213 -2.69 -11.51 -8.26
CA SER A 213 -2.82 -11.14 -6.84
C SER A 213 -2.71 -9.63 -6.62
N VAL A 214 -1.68 -9.01 -7.19
CA VAL A 214 -1.46 -7.56 -7.05
C VAL A 214 -2.50 -6.78 -7.84
N SER A 215 -2.93 -7.24 -9.02
CA SER A 215 -3.98 -6.57 -9.80
C SER A 215 -5.30 -6.46 -9.04
N LYS A 216 -5.57 -7.37 -8.10
CA LYS A 216 -6.79 -7.35 -7.27
C LYS A 216 -6.90 -6.12 -6.37
N ILE A 217 -5.78 -5.49 -5.97
CA ILE A 217 -5.81 -4.29 -5.11
C ILE A 217 -6.47 -3.07 -5.77
N ALA A 218 -6.59 -3.07 -7.11
CA ALA A 218 -7.28 -2.03 -7.85
C ALA A 218 -8.81 -2.22 -7.85
N LEU A 219 -9.30 -3.44 -7.61
CA LEU A 219 -10.73 -3.78 -7.61
C LEU A 219 -11.37 -3.41 -6.28
N ASP A 220 -10.83 -3.96 -5.19
CA ASP A 220 -11.26 -3.71 -3.83
C ASP A 220 -10.06 -3.80 -2.87
N GLU A 221 -10.17 -3.14 -1.72
CA GLU A 221 -9.09 -3.07 -0.74
C GLU A 221 -8.77 -4.43 -0.11
N ASN A 222 -9.79 -5.25 0.15
CA ASN A 222 -9.63 -6.55 0.83
C ASN A 222 -9.43 -7.70 -0.15
N GLU A 223 -9.69 -7.50 -1.43
CA GLU A 223 -9.70 -8.56 -2.43
C GLU A 223 -8.32 -9.23 -2.59
N VAL A 224 -7.22 -8.52 -2.32
CA VAL A 224 -5.86 -9.11 -2.28
C VAL A 224 -5.70 -10.17 -1.19
N LEU A 225 -6.44 -10.04 -0.07
CA LEU A 225 -6.40 -11.00 1.02
C LEU A 225 -6.89 -12.36 0.57
N SER A 226 -7.80 -12.44 -0.42
CA SER A 226 -8.27 -13.69 -1.04
C SER A 226 -7.19 -14.43 -1.84
N THR A 227 -6.05 -13.78 -2.11
CA THR A 227 -4.96 -14.34 -2.91
C THR A 227 -3.75 -14.81 -2.09
N ILE A 228 -3.81 -14.67 -0.77
CA ILE A 228 -2.81 -15.25 0.14
C ILE A 228 -2.83 -16.78 0.03
N ILE A 229 -1.67 -17.39 -0.24
CA ILE A 229 -1.49 -18.84 -0.30
C ILE A 229 -1.15 -19.39 1.09
N GLY A 230 -0.33 -18.68 1.86
CA GLY A 230 0.11 -19.12 3.19
C GLY A 230 1.18 -18.21 3.77
N ALA A 231 1.75 -18.61 4.91
CA ALA A 231 2.91 -17.96 5.52
C ALA A 231 4.14 -18.03 4.61
N ALA A 232 4.99 -17.00 4.65
CA ALA A 232 6.22 -16.94 3.87
C ALA A 232 7.34 -16.24 4.62
N SER A 233 8.58 -16.45 4.19
CA SER A 233 9.74 -15.67 4.66
C SER A 233 10.17 -14.63 3.61
N LEU A 234 10.98 -13.67 4.05
CA LEU A 234 11.64 -12.72 3.15
C LEU A 234 13.02 -13.22 2.74
N THR A 235 13.35 -13.03 1.47
CA THR A 235 14.72 -13.15 0.96
C THR A 235 15.58 -11.96 1.40
N ARG A 236 16.92 -12.10 1.32
CA ARG A 236 17.88 -11.01 1.54
C ARG A 236 17.52 -9.71 0.80
N SER A 237 17.23 -9.83 -0.50
CA SER A 237 16.84 -8.68 -1.33
C SER A 237 15.57 -8.02 -0.79
N GLN A 238 14.55 -8.82 -0.49
CA GLN A 238 13.29 -8.33 0.05
C GLN A 238 13.44 -7.66 1.43
N LYS A 239 14.32 -8.17 2.31
CA LYS A 239 14.63 -7.53 3.59
C LYS A 239 15.28 -6.16 3.41
N SER A 240 16.26 -6.05 2.52
CA SER A 240 16.89 -4.76 2.18
C SER A 240 15.86 -3.78 1.61
N THR A 241 15.04 -4.23 0.67
CA THR A 241 13.95 -3.43 0.08
C THR A 241 12.94 -2.99 1.13
N LEU A 242 12.55 -3.88 2.04
CA LEU A 242 11.64 -3.56 3.14
C LEU A 242 12.25 -2.52 4.08
N LEU A 243 13.50 -2.70 4.49
CA LEU A 243 14.20 -1.74 5.35
C LEU A 243 14.30 -0.35 4.70
N GLN A 244 14.58 -0.27 3.40
CA GLN A 244 14.56 0.98 2.65
C GLN A 244 13.15 1.59 2.57
N GLY A 245 12.13 0.74 2.37
CA GLY A 245 10.73 1.14 2.42
C GLY A 245 10.34 1.72 3.78
N LEU A 246 10.72 1.05 4.87
CA LEU A 246 10.50 1.52 6.24
C LEU A 246 11.16 2.87 6.48
N LYS A 247 12.45 3.02 6.11
CA LYS A 247 13.18 4.30 6.18
C LYS A 247 12.49 5.42 5.40
N LYS A 248 11.87 5.11 4.27
CA LYS A 248 11.23 6.09 3.38
C LYS A 248 9.85 6.52 3.87
N TYR A 249 9.05 5.59 4.39
CA TYR A 249 7.63 5.82 4.68
C TYR A 249 7.31 5.95 6.18
N PHE A 250 8.22 5.56 7.07
CA PHE A 250 8.04 5.59 8.51
C PHE A 250 9.13 6.39 9.20
N MET A 251 8.77 7.05 10.30
CA MET A 251 9.75 7.69 11.17
C MET A 251 10.68 6.63 11.77
N ARG A 252 11.94 7.00 12.02
CA ARG A 252 12.96 6.08 12.54
C ARG A 252 12.53 5.39 13.83
N SER A 253 11.92 6.13 14.76
CA SER A 253 11.45 5.59 16.05
C SER A 253 10.41 4.48 15.91
N VAL A 254 9.65 4.46 14.80
CA VAL A 254 8.61 3.44 14.59
C VAL A 254 9.20 2.05 14.35
N TRP A 255 10.38 1.95 13.72
CA TRP A 255 10.94 0.67 13.30
C TRP A 255 12.33 0.36 13.88
N ALA A 256 13.14 1.36 14.23
CA ALA A 256 14.48 1.14 14.74
C ALA A 256 14.48 0.68 16.20
N ASP A 257 13.46 1.05 16.97
CA ASP A 257 13.36 0.75 18.41
C ASP A 257 12.67 -0.59 18.68
N SER A 258 12.52 -1.43 17.65
CA SER A 258 12.07 -2.82 17.75
C SER A 258 13.24 -3.75 17.41
N PRO A 259 14.05 -4.17 18.41
CA PRO A 259 15.28 -4.92 18.19
C PRO A 259 15.02 -6.21 17.40
N ALA A 260 13.97 -6.95 17.74
CA ALA A 260 13.62 -8.20 17.05
C ALA A 260 13.37 -7.99 15.55
N ILE A 261 12.66 -6.92 15.18
CA ILE A 261 12.38 -6.61 13.77
C ILE A 261 13.64 -6.09 13.08
N TYR A 262 14.41 -5.23 13.74
CA TYR A 262 15.63 -4.68 13.16
C TYR A 262 16.69 -5.77 12.92
N ASP A 263 16.89 -6.65 13.89
CA ASP A 263 17.80 -7.80 13.79
C ASP A 263 17.33 -8.77 12.70
N PHE A 264 16.02 -9.05 12.63
CA PHE A 264 15.43 -9.83 11.55
C PHE A 264 15.76 -9.26 10.16
N LEU A 265 15.66 -7.93 10.00
CA LEU A 265 15.90 -7.26 8.72
C LEU A 265 17.38 -7.18 8.34
N LEU A 266 18.29 -7.22 9.32
CA LEU A 266 19.74 -7.19 9.09
C LEU A 266 20.38 -8.58 8.95
N ASN A 267 19.76 -9.62 9.54
CA ASN A 267 20.29 -10.97 9.50
C ASN A 267 19.84 -11.69 8.21
N ASP A 268 20.77 -11.94 7.29
CA ASP A 268 20.47 -12.57 6.00
C ASP A 268 20.05 -14.06 6.14
N ASP A 269 20.51 -14.74 7.18
CA ASP A 269 20.33 -16.18 7.38
C ASP A 269 19.04 -16.53 8.15
N PHE A 270 18.44 -15.56 8.83
CA PHE A 270 17.26 -15.80 9.64
C PHE A 270 15.97 -15.72 8.81
N HIS A 271 15.21 -16.82 8.71
CA HIS A 271 13.95 -16.86 7.97
C HIS A 271 12.79 -17.13 8.91
N SER A 272 11.89 -16.15 9.06
CA SER A 272 10.63 -16.31 9.78
C SER A 272 9.50 -15.65 9.01
N SER A 273 8.29 -16.18 9.18
CA SER A 273 7.03 -15.62 8.69
C SER A 273 6.33 -14.74 9.72
N GLU A 274 6.74 -14.79 10.98
CA GLU A 274 6.23 -13.94 12.06
C GLU A 274 7.37 -13.49 12.98
N ILE A 275 7.42 -12.19 13.29
CA ILE A 275 8.44 -11.57 14.14
C ILE A 275 7.73 -10.54 15.01
N GLY A 276 7.98 -10.53 16.32
CA GLY A 276 7.38 -9.56 17.25
C GLY A 276 7.40 -10.03 18.68
#